data_AF-A0A6N8GVF2-F1
#
_entry.id   AF-A0A6N8GVF2-F1
#
_cell.length_a   1.000
_cell.length_b   1.000
_cell.length_c   1.000
_cell.angle_alpha   90.00
_cell.angle_beta   90.00
_cell.angle_gamma   90.00
#
_symmetry.space_group_name_H-M   'P 1'
#
loop_
_entity.id
_entity.type
_entity.pdbx_description
1 polymer ?
#
loop_
_entity_poly.entity_id
_entity_poly.type
_entity_poly.pdbx_seq_one_letter_code
_entity_poly.pdbx_strand_id
1 'polypeptide(L)' 'MRERGVLISRIGPHDNVLKMRPPLVFTHEHADLLLEHLDATLSALAR' A
#
# COMPACT_ATOMS: atom_id res chain seq x y z
N MET A 1 -1.24 -1.59 7.06
CA MET A 1 -0.45 -2.20 5.95
C MET A 1 0.66 -3.12 6.43
N ARG A 2 1.63 -2.69 7.27
CA ARG A 2 2.75 -3.54 7.74
C ARG A 2 2.32 -4.90 8.33
N GLU A 3 1.32 -4.89 9.20
CA GLU A 3 0.77 -6.12 9.82
C GLU A 3 0.12 -7.07 8.81
N ARG A 4 -0.24 -6.55 7.63
CA ARG A 4 -0.80 -7.30 6.49
C ARG A 4 0.29 -7.65 5.46
N GLY A 5 1.56 -7.66 5.87
CA GLY A 5 2.70 -8.01 5.01
C GLY A 5 3.10 -6.97 3.96
N VAL A 6 2.40 -5.84 3.86
CA VAL A 6 2.68 -4.80 2.86
C VAL A 6 3.55 -3.69 3.46
N LEU A 7 4.77 -3.56 2.92
CA LEU A 7 5.73 -2.52 3.29
C LEU A 7 5.62 -1.30 2.35
N ILE A 8 5.09 -0.20 2.87
CA ILE A 8 5.00 1.08 2.18
C ILE A 8 5.45 2.21 3.11
N SER A 9 5.93 3.30 2.53
CA SER A 9 6.35 4.50 3.28
C SER A 9 5.45 5.68 2.98
N ARG A 10 5.50 6.71 3.82
CA ARG A 10 4.85 8.00 3.56
C ARG A 10 5.93 9.04 3.21
N ILE A 11 5.57 10.02 2.38
CA ILE A 11 6.42 11.11 1.93
C ILE A 11 5.61 12.40 1.75
N GLY A 12 6.32 13.49 1.38
CA GLY A 12 5.74 14.79 1.07
C GLY A 12 5.80 15.76 2.26
N PRO A 13 5.57 17.07 2.03
CA PRO A 13 5.65 18.09 3.09
C PRO A 13 4.70 17.84 4.27
N HIS A 14 3.59 17.14 4.02
CA HIS A 14 2.57 16.82 5.02
C HIS A 14 2.52 15.32 5.36
N ASP A 15 3.49 14.53 4.90
CA ASP A 15 3.58 13.08 5.15
C ASP A 15 2.28 12.31 4.81
N ASN A 16 1.56 12.81 3.80
CA ASN A 16 0.23 12.37 3.37
C ASN A 16 0.24 11.69 1.99
N VAL A 17 1.42 11.45 1.41
CA VAL A 17 1.57 10.74 0.14
C VAL A 17 2.13 9.35 0.40
N LEU A 18 1.43 8.31 -0.06
CA LEU A 18 1.91 6.93 0.01
C LEU A 18 2.94 6.68 -1.09
N LYS A 19 4.15 6.27 -0.70
CA LYS A 19 5.24 5.92 -1.62
C LYS A 19 5.36 4.42 -1.77
N MET A 20 5.36 3.97 -3.01
CA MET A 20 5.56 2.58 -3.41
C MET A 20 6.74 2.52 -4.37
N ARG A 21 7.75 1.69 -4.06
CA ARG A 21 8.93 1.46 -4.92
C ARG A 21 9.16 -0.05 -5.05
N PRO A 22 8.36 -0.75 -5.86
CA PRO A 22 8.50 -2.18 -6.03
C PRO A 22 9.83 -2.54 -6.72
N PRO A 23 10.37 -3.75 -6.50
CA PRO A 23 11.54 -4.25 -7.23
C PRO A 23 11.20 -4.53 -8.71
N LEU A 24 12.20 -4.67 -9.58
CA LEU A 24 11.99 -4.91 -11.02
C LEU A 24 11.25 -6.22 -11.34
N VAL A 25 11.33 -7.21 -10.46
CA VAL A 25 10.65 -8.51 -10.59
C VAL A 25 9.19 -8.47 -10.11
N PHE A 26 8.67 -7.29 -9.79
CA PHE A 26 7.30 -7.13 -9.32
C PHE A 26 6.30 -7.47 -10.43
N THR A 27 5.37 -8.36 -10.13
CA THR A 27 4.34 -8.87 -11.04
C THR A 27 2.98 -8.27 -10.72
N HIS A 28 2.00 -8.52 -11.58
CA HIS A 28 0.61 -8.12 -11.34
C HIS A 28 0.02 -8.78 -10.08
N GLU A 29 0.35 -10.04 -9.81
CA GLU A 29 -0.15 -10.75 -8.62
C GLU A 29 0.22 -10.03 -7.31
N HIS A 30 1.45 -9.47 -7.22
CA HIS A 30 1.83 -8.65 -6.07
C HIS A 30 1.06 -7.32 -6.00
N ALA A 31 0.70 -6.74 -7.15
CA ALA A 31 -0.12 -5.54 -7.24
C ALA A 31 -1.54 -5.82 -6.74
N ASP A 32 -2.11 -6.96 -7.13
CA ASP A 32 -3.45 -7.38 -6.73
C ASP A 32 -3.53 -7.54 -5.20
N LEU A 33 -2.55 -8.21 -4.58
CA LEU A 33 -2.46 -8.35 -3.12
C LEU A 33 -2.34 -6.99 -2.41
N LEU A 34 -1.52 -6.08 -2.95
CA LEU A 34 -1.37 -4.73 -2.42
C LEU A 34 -2.70 -3.96 -2.46
N LEU A 35 -3.40 -4.00 -3.60
CA LEU A 35 -4.64 -3.28 -3.82
C LEU A 35 -5.76 -3.82 -2.94
N GLU A 36 -5.89 -5.14 -2.81
CA GLU A 36 -6.85 -5.80 -1.93
C GLU A 36 -6.69 -5.33 -0.47
N HIS A 37 -5.47 -5.38 0.05
CA HIS A 37 -5.21 -4.96 1.42
C HIS A 37 -5.36 -3.46 1.64
N LEU A 38 -5.05 -2.65 0.63
CA LEU A 38 -5.21 -1.20 0.70
C LEU A 38 -6.69 -0.82 0.72
N ASP A 39 -7.48 -1.39 -0.18
CA ASP A 39 -8.93 -1.16 -0.26
C ASP A 39 -9.63 -1.55 1.04
N ALA A 40 -9.34 -2.74 1.57
CA ALA A 40 -9.91 -3.18 2.84
C ALA A 40 -9.53 -2.25 4.01
N THR A 41 -8.30 -1.73 4.02
CA THR A 41 -7.84 -0.81 5.07
C THR A 41 -8.55 0.55 4.97
N LEU A 42 -8.66 1.11 3.77
CA LEU A 42 -9.30 2.41 3.55
C LEU A 42 -10.82 2.32 3.78
N SER A 43 -11.45 1.25 3.32
CA SER A 43 -12.88 0.99 3.55
C SER A 43 -13.22 0.87 5.03
N ALA A 44 -12.34 0.26 5.83
CA ALA A 44 -12.51 0.18 7.28
C ALA A 44 -12.40 1.53 8.00
N LEU A 45 -11.68 2.50 7.43
CA LEU A 45 -11.53 3.86 7.96
C LEU A 45 -12.64 4.81 7.51
N ALA A 46 -13.36 4.48 6.43
CA ALA A 46 -14.45 5.30 5.88
C ALA A 46 -15.80 5.09 6.59
N ARG A 47 -15.85 4.19 7.59
CA ARG A 47 -16.95 4.04 8.54
C ARG A 47 -16.74 4.90 9.76
#